data_AF-A0A5C1AKH5-F1
#
_entry.id   AF-A0A5C1AKH5-F1
#
_cell.length_a   1.000
_cell.length_b   1.000
_cell.length_c   1.000
_cell.angle_alpha   90.00
_cell.angle_beta   90.00
_cell.angle_gamma   90.00
#
_symmetry.space_group_name_H-M   'P 1'
#
loop_
_entity.id
_entity.type
_entity.pdbx_description
1 polymer ?
#
loop_
_entity_poly.entity_id
_entity_poly.type
_entity_poly.pdbx_seq_one_letter_code
_entity_poly.pdbx_strand_id
1 'polypeptide(L)'
;MPCLLLPLWLAAAVGLWVCAIRGMREAMREIDDEQRMAKFAQVILATVPPTLTLVVTVFVLSQTAPTVQFNLGSSRAMNLWSFWVHWWPNIFGCSVLQVGGYLFWSVGSLATRTSLAVRLMVGFGLLTATLGSFLLSTAFPDA
;
A
#
# COMPACT_ATOMS: atom_id res chain seq x y z
N MET A 1 -5.63 13.30 -14.26
CA MET A 1 -6.24 12.40 -13.26
C MET A 1 -5.27 11.86 -12.18
N PRO A 2 -4.02 11.43 -12.46
CA PRO A 2 -3.13 10.89 -11.41
C PRO A 2 -2.76 11.91 -10.32
N CYS A 3 -2.76 13.20 -10.65
CA CYS A 3 -2.45 14.30 -9.73
C CYS A 3 -3.42 14.44 -8.53
N LEU A 4 -4.67 13.95 -8.66
CA LEU A 4 -5.65 13.94 -7.56
C LEU A 4 -5.66 12.60 -6.82
N LEU A 5 -5.36 11.50 -7.50
CA LEU A 5 -5.29 10.17 -6.91
C LEU A 5 -4.07 10.02 -5.98
N LEU A 6 -2.93 10.61 -6.34
CA LEU A 6 -1.71 10.58 -5.53
C LEU A 6 -1.90 11.20 -4.13
N PRO A 7 -2.42 12.43 -3.95
CA PRO A 7 -2.65 13.01 -2.62
C PRO A 7 -3.72 12.24 -1.84
N LEU A 8 -4.75 11.70 -2.50
CA LEU A 8 -5.74 10.83 -1.85
C LEU A 8 -5.11 9.53 -1.35
N TRP A 9 -4.22 8.93 -2.13
CA TRP A 9 -3.50 7.73 -1.75
C TRP A 9 -2.55 7.98 -0.57
N LEU A 10 -1.83 9.10 -0.60
CA LEU A 10 -0.97 9.54 0.50
C LEU A 10 -1.78 9.81 1.77
N ALA A 11 -2.92 10.50 1.66
CA ALA A 11 -3.81 10.75 2.80
C ALA A 11 -4.35 9.43 3.41
N ALA A 12 -4.71 8.47 2.56
CA ALA A 12 -5.13 7.14 2.99
C ALA A 12 -4.02 6.36 3.71
N ALA A 13 -2.80 6.41 3.17
CA ALA A 13 -1.64 5.77 3.77
C ALA A 13 -1.26 6.41 5.12
N VAL A 14 -1.34 7.73 5.24
CA VAL A 14 -1.16 8.44 6.51
C VAL A 14 -2.24 8.03 7.51
N GLY A 15 -3.51 7.96 7.10
CA GLY A 15 -4.60 7.45 7.93
C GLY A 15 -4.35 6.03 8.42
N LEU A 16 -3.88 5.14 7.54
CA LEU A 16 -3.49 3.78 7.87
C LEU A 16 -2.38 3.75 8.93
N TRP A 17 -1.32 4.54 8.78
CA TRP A 17 -0.24 4.61 9.76
C TRP A 17 -0.69 5.18 11.11
N VAL A 18 -1.57 6.17 11.13
CA VAL A 18 -2.16 6.68 12.38
C VAL A 18 -2.96 5.58 13.08
N CYS A 19 -3.76 4.81 12.35
CA CYS A 19 -4.47 3.64 12.87
C CYS A 19 -3.49 2.56 13.38
N ALA A 20 -2.41 2.30 12.65
CA ALA A 20 -1.36 1.36 13.04
C ALA A 20 -0.70 1.74 14.37
N ILE A 21 -0.32 3.01 14.52
CA ILE A 21 0.29 3.53 15.75
C ILE A 21 -0.68 3.41 16.92
N ARG A 22 -1.96 3.70 16.71
CA ARG A 22 -2.99 3.50 17.73
C ARG A 22 -3.14 2.03 18.11
N GLY A 23 -3.21 1.13 17.12
CA GLY A 23 -3.28 -0.31 17.34
C GLY A 23 -2.06 -0.87 18.08
N MET A 24 -0.85 -0.40 17.76
CA MET A 24 0.38 -0.78 18.50
C MET A 24 0.33 -0.30 19.95
N ARG A 25 -0.15 0.93 20.20
CA ARG A 25 -0.31 1.44 21.58
C ARG A 25 -1.35 0.65 22.36
N GLU A 26 -2.44 0.23 21.73
CA GLU A 26 -3.43 -0.65 22.33
C GLU A 26 -2.84 -2.05 22.63
N ALA A 27 -2.07 -2.62 21.70
CA ALA A 27 -1.38 -3.89 21.91
C ALA A 27 -0.37 -3.84 23.06
N MET A 28 0.36 -2.74 23.22
CA MET A 28 1.32 -2.55 24.32
C MET A 28 0.69 -2.44 25.70
N ARG A 29 -0.61 -2.11 25.77
CA ARG A 29 -1.35 -2.03 27.04
C ARG A 29 -1.92 -3.38 27.48
N GLU A 30 -1.86 -4.38 26.60
CA GLU A 30 -2.34 -5.72 26.89
C GLU A 30 -1.38 -6.41 27.86
N ILE A 31 -1.93 -6.99 28.93
CA ILE A 31 -1.17 -7.66 29.99
C ILE A 31 -0.85 -9.11 29.57
N ASP A 32 -1.71 -9.71 28.76
CA ASP A 32 -1.56 -11.06 28.22
C ASP A 32 -0.65 -11.04 26.97
N ASP A 33 0.47 -11.76 27.04
CA ASP A 33 1.47 -11.81 25.98
C ASP A 33 0.93 -12.45 24.69
N GLU A 34 0.02 -13.44 24.77
CA GLU A 34 -0.56 -14.06 23.58
C GLU A 34 -1.46 -13.09 22.82
N GLN A 35 -2.32 -12.37 23.55
CA GLN A 35 -3.20 -11.36 22.96
C GLN A 35 -2.41 -10.16 22.43
N ARG A 36 -1.32 -9.79 23.11
CA ARG A 36 -0.38 -8.78 22.63
C ARG A 36 0.25 -9.18 21.31
N MET A 37 0.81 -10.39 21.20
CA MET A 37 1.42 -10.87 19.96
C MET A 37 0.40 -10.95 18.82
N ALA A 38 -0.81 -11.43 19.08
CA ALA A 38 -1.87 -11.49 18.07
C ALA A 38 -2.25 -10.11 17.53
N LYS A 39 -2.39 -9.10 18.40
CA LYS A 39 -2.67 -7.72 17.98
C LYS A 39 -1.52 -7.12 17.19
N PHE A 40 -0.26 -7.34 17.60
CA PHE A 40 0.89 -6.87 16.84
C PHE A 40 0.95 -7.51 15.45
N ALA A 41 0.73 -8.82 15.34
CA ALA A 41 0.69 -9.51 14.06
C ALA A 41 -0.41 -8.93 13.15
N GLN A 42 -1.61 -8.68 13.68
CA GLN A 42 -2.70 -8.04 12.92
C GLN A 42 -2.31 -6.65 12.42
N VAL A 43 -1.68 -5.82 13.26
CA VAL A 43 -1.22 -4.48 12.86
C VAL A 43 -0.18 -4.55 11.76
N ILE A 44 0.83 -5.41 11.90
CA ILE A 44 1.89 -5.57 10.89
C ILE A 44 1.30 -6.04 9.56
N LEU A 45 0.43 -7.06 9.60
CA LEU A 45 -0.15 -7.67 8.42
C LEU A 45 -1.08 -6.71 7.66
N ALA A 46 -1.76 -5.82 8.37
CA ALA A 46 -2.63 -4.79 7.78
C ALA A 46 -1.89 -3.53 7.28
N THR A 47 -0.60 -3.36 7.59
CA THR A 47 0.10 -2.09 7.33
C THR A 47 1.30 -2.25 6.41
N VAL A 48 2.07 -3.33 6.56
CA VAL A 48 3.28 -3.56 5.76
C VAL A 48 2.98 -3.71 4.27
N PRO A 49 2.03 -4.57 3.82
CA PRO A 49 1.80 -4.77 2.40
C PRO A 49 1.46 -3.49 1.61
N PRO A 50 0.46 -2.67 2.02
CA PRO A 50 0.13 -1.44 1.29
C PRO A 50 1.24 -0.37 1.40
N THR A 51 1.99 -0.34 2.51
CA THR A 51 3.14 0.58 2.67
C THR A 51 4.26 0.23 1.70
N LEU A 52 4.58 -1.06 1.55
CA LEU A 52 5.63 -1.51 0.65
C LEU A 52 5.28 -1.23 -0.82
N THR A 53 4.04 -1.52 -1.22
CA THR A 53 3.54 -1.15 -2.55
C THR A 53 3.66 0.36 -2.80
N LEU A 54 3.32 1.18 -1.80
CA LEU A 54 3.42 2.64 -1.90
C LEU A 54 4.87 3.11 -2.07
N VAL A 55 5.81 2.62 -1.24
CA VAL A 55 7.22 3.01 -1.31
C VAL A 55 7.84 2.64 -2.66
N VAL A 56 7.60 1.42 -3.14
CA VAL A 56 8.12 0.97 -4.44
C VAL A 56 7.55 1.82 -5.58
N THR A 57 6.25 2.10 -5.55
CA THR A 57 5.60 2.90 -6.60
C THR A 57 6.09 4.34 -6.60
N VAL A 58 6.20 4.98 -5.43
CA VAL A 58 6.73 6.36 -5.32
C VAL A 58 8.19 6.43 -5.74
N PHE A 59 9.01 5.47 -5.32
CA PHE A 59 10.42 5.39 -5.72
C PHE A 59 10.55 5.35 -7.23
N VAL A 60 9.81 4.45 -7.88
CA VAL A 60 9.78 4.35 -9.34
C VAL A 60 9.31 5.67 -9.95
N LEU A 61 8.12 6.17 -9.59
CA LEU A 61 7.54 7.37 -10.19
C LEU A 61 8.43 8.61 -10.04
N SER A 62 9.18 8.73 -8.93
CA SER A 62 10.12 9.83 -8.70
C SER A 62 11.35 9.78 -9.62
N GLN A 63 11.74 8.59 -10.07
CA GLN A 63 12.90 8.35 -10.94
C GLN A 63 12.51 8.22 -12.42
N THR A 64 11.26 7.84 -12.70
CA THR A 64 10.74 7.62 -14.05
C THR A 64 10.03 8.85 -14.62
N ALA A 65 10.34 10.09 -14.21
CA ALA A 65 9.79 11.30 -14.85
C ALA A 65 10.08 11.26 -16.37
N PRO A 66 9.14 10.79 -17.21
CA PRO A 66 9.48 10.23 -18.49
C PRO A 66 9.11 11.26 -19.54
N THR A 67 10.10 11.90 -20.13
CA THR A 67 10.08 12.53 -21.47
C THR A 67 11.32 13.41 -21.65
N VAL A 68 11.79 14.10 -20.61
CA VAL A 68 12.95 15.02 -20.75
C VAL A 68 14.30 14.30 -20.59
N GLN A 69 14.38 13.20 -19.84
CA GLN A 69 15.65 12.51 -19.58
C GLN A 69 16.05 11.45 -20.62
N PHE A 70 15.11 10.90 -21.38
CA PHE A 70 15.45 10.00 -22.51
C PHE A 70 16.22 10.73 -23.62
N ASN A 71 16.05 12.05 -23.74
CA ASN A 71 16.83 12.89 -24.66
C ASN A 71 18.27 13.20 -24.18
N LEU A 72 18.66 12.81 -22.96
CA LEU A 72 19.99 13.13 -22.40
C LEU A 72 20.92 11.91 -22.24
N GLY A 73 20.53 10.72 -22.71
CA GLY A 73 21.45 9.56 -22.75
C GLY A 73 21.87 8.99 -21.38
N SER A 74 21.10 9.25 -20.32
CA SER A 74 21.40 8.72 -18.98
C SER A 74 21.09 7.21 -18.90
N SER A 75 22.13 6.38 -18.89
CA SER A 75 22.03 4.92 -18.78
C SER A 75 21.36 4.44 -17.49
N ARG A 76 21.35 5.26 -16.42
CA ARG A 76 20.61 4.96 -15.18
C ARG A 76 19.09 5.07 -15.35
N ALA A 77 18.61 6.08 -16.05
CA ALA A 77 17.17 6.28 -16.28
C ALA A 77 16.60 5.15 -17.16
N MET A 78 17.35 4.73 -18.16
CA MET A 78 16.99 3.61 -19.04
C MET A 78 16.97 2.26 -18.30
N ASN A 79 17.93 2.02 -17.41
CA ASN A 79 17.93 0.83 -16.56
C ASN A 79 16.74 0.80 -15.58
N LEU A 80 16.38 1.95 -15.01
CA LEU A 80 15.23 2.07 -14.10
C LEU A 80 13.89 1.90 -14.83
N TRP A 81 13.77 2.43 -16.05
CA TRP A 81 12.61 2.20 -16.90
C TRP A 81 12.48 0.72 -17.28
N SER A 82 13.58 0.08 -17.71
CA SER A 82 13.61 -1.35 -18.01
C SER A 82 13.22 -2.19 -16.79
N PHE A 83 13.74 -1.84 -15.61
CA PHE A 83 13.34 -2.44 -14.33
C PHE A 83 11.84 -2.24 -14.07
N TRP A 84 11.31 -1.03 -14.25
CA TRP A 84 9.89 -0.75 -14.05
C TRP A 84 9.01 -1.57 -14.97
N VAL A 85 9.28 -1.56 -16.28
CA VAL A 85 8.53 -2.34 -17.28
C VAL A 85 8.55 -3.83 -16.91
N HIS A 86 9.71 -4.37 -16.51
CA HIS A 86 9.85 -5.77 -16.15
C HIS A 86 9.06 -6.15 -14.89
N TRP A 87 9.10 -5.30 -13.86
CA TRP A 87 8.47 -5.59 -12.56
C TRP A 87 7.04 -5.09 -12.44
N TRP A 88 6.57 -4.21 -13.33
CA TRP A 88 5.23 -3.63 -13.28
C TRP A 88 4.12 -4.69 -13.21
N PRO A 89 4.11 -5.76 -14.03
CA PRO A 89 3.05 -6.77 -13.96
C PRO A 89 3.01 -7.47 -12.61
N ASN A 90 4.17 -7.74 -12.01
CA ASN A 90 4.28 -8.36 -10.69
C ASN A 90 3.79 -7.42 -9.59
N ILE A 91 4.18 -6.14 -9.63
CA ILE A 91 3.77 -5.12 -8.66
C ILE A 91 2.26 -4.88 -8.75
N PHE A 92 1.73 -4.78 -9.97
CA PHE A 92 0.28 -4.64 -10.22
C PHE A 92 -0.48 -5.87 -9.74
N GLY A 93 -0.03 -7.08 -10.10
CA GLY A 93 -0.63 -8.34 -9.63
C GLY A 93 -0.65 -8.45 -8.10
N CYS A 94 0.45 -8.14 -7.44
CA CYS A 94 0.53 -8.07 -5.97
C CYS A 94 -0.44 -7.04 -5.39
N SER A 95 -0.58 -5.86 -6.01
CA SER A 95 -1.52 -4.84 -5.56
C SER A 95 -2.97 -5.30 -5.68
N VAL A 96 -3.34 -5.98 -6.78
CA VAL A 96 -4.68 -6.55 -6.96
C VAL A 96 -4.96 -7.66 -5.94
N LEU A 97 -3.98 -8.54 -5.70
CA LEU A 97 -4.09 -9.57 -4.65
C LEU A 97 -4.24 -8.95 -3.25
N GLN A 98 -3.55 -7.85 -2.96
CA GLN A 98 -3.73 -7.09 -1.71
C GLN A 98 -5.17 -6.60 -1.58
N VAL A 99 -5.74 -5.98 -2.63
CA VAL A 99 -7.14 -5.53 -2.62
C VAL A 99 -8.08 -6.69 -2.31
N GLY A 100 -7.91 -7.83 -2.97
CA GLY A 100 -8.69 -9.05 -2.69
C GLY A 100 -8.56 -9.50 -1.24
N GLY A 101 -7.34 -9.57 -0.70
CA GLY A 101 -7.08 -9.94 0.69
C GLY A 101 -7.74 -9.01 1.71
N TYR A 102 -7.63 -7.70 1.52
CA TYR A 102 -8.31 -6.72 2.39
C TYR A 102 -9.84 -6.79 2.28
N LEU A 103 -10.37 -7.13 1.11
CA LEU A 103 -11.81 -7.29 0.91
C LEU A 103 -12.33 -8.50 1.67
N PHE A 104 -11.64 -9.65 1.60
CA PHE A 104 -11.95 -10.83 2.42
C PHE A 104 -11.83 -10.54 3.91
N TRP A 105 -10.78 -9.83 4.33
CA TRP A 105 -10.60 -9.47 5.74
C TRP A 105 -11.67 -8.48 6.21
N SER A 106 -12.08 -7.52 5.38
CA SER A 106 -13.15 -6.57 5.69
C SER A 106 -14.47 -7.31 5.94
N VAL A 107 -14.85 -8.22 5.04
CA VAL A 107 -16.05 -9.07 5.19
C VAL A 107 -15.96 -9.94 6.46
N GLY A 108 -14.82 -10.59 6.69
CA GLY A 108 -14.58 -11.37 7.91
C GLY A 108 -14.65 -10.55 9.19
N SER A 109 -14.16 -9.30 9.16
CA SER A 109 -14.19 -8.38 10.30
C SER A 109 -15.59 -7.86 10.62
N LEU A 110 -16.50 -7.83 9.64
CA LEU A 110 -17.90 -7.51 9.84
C LEU A 110 -18.66 -8.68 10.46
N ALA A 111 -18.36 -9.91 10.02
CA ALA A 111 -18.96 -11.13 10.56
C ALA A 111 -18.52 -11.44 12.00
N THR A 112 -17.32 -11.02 12.38
CA THR A 112 -16.76 -11.21 13.72
C THR A 112 -16.87 -9.93 14.56
N ARG A 113 -17.02 -10.05 15.90
CA ARG A 113 -17.00 -8.90 16.82
C ARG A 113 -15.57 -8.37 17.02
N THR A 114 -14.95 -7.91 15.94
CA THR A 114 -13.63 -7.26 15.96
C THR A 114 -13.71 -5.86 16.54
N SER A 115 -12.59 -5.39 17.11
CA SER A 115 -12.50 -4.03 17.64
C SER A 115 -12.63 -3.00 16.52
N LEU A 116 -13.16 -1.81 16.87
CA LEU A 116 -13.30 -0.70 15.94
C LEU A 116 -11.95 -0.30 15.31
N ALA A 117 -10.86 -0.36 16.08
CA ALA A 117 -9.51 -0.05 15.61
C ALA A 117 -9.06 -0.98 14.46
N VAL A 118 -9.31 -2.29 14.58
CA VAL A 118 -8.99 -3.27 13.54
C VAL A 118 -9.82 -3.02 12.29
N ARG A 119 -11.13 -2.75 12.44
CA ARG A 119 -12.01 -2.44 11.30
C ARG A 119 -11.57 -1.19 10.54
N LEU A 120 -11.19 -0.13 11.26
CA LEU A 120 -10.68 1.09 10.64
C LEU A 120 -9.37 0.83 9.91
N MET A 121 -8.46 0.07 10.51
CA MET A 121 -7.17 -0.27 9.90
C MET A 121 -7.35 -1.11 8.62
N VAL A 122 -8.23 -2.11 8.64
CA VAL A 122 -8.59 -2.90 7.45
C VAL A 122 -9.26 -2.02 6.39
N GLY A 123 -10.13 -1.09 6.79
CA GLY A 123 -10.78 -0.15 5.88
C GLY A 123 -9.80 0.80 5.19
N PHE A 124 -8.89 1.42 5.94
CA PHE A 124 -7.83 2.26 5.37
C PHE A 124 -6.83 1.44 4.54
N GLY A 125 -6.55 0.19 4.94
CA GLY A 125 -5.74 -0.75 4.17
C GLY A 125 -6.37 -1.07 2.81
N LEU A 126 -7.66 -1.39 2.79
CA LEU A 126 -8.44 -1.60 1.56
C LEU A 126 -8.42 -0.36 0.67
N LEU A 127 -8.68 0.83 1.26
CA LEU A 127 -8.72 2.09 0.52
C LEU A 127 -7.35 2.42 -0.09
N THR A 128 -6.27 2.22 0.66
CA THR A 128 -4.88 2.42 0.20
C THR A 128 -4.52 1.42 -0.89
N ALA A 129 -4.88 0.14 -0.74
CA ALA A 129 -4.62 -0.88 -1.75
C ALA A 129 -5.38 -0.59 -3.05
N THR A 130 -6.65 -0.19 -2.95
CA THR A 130 -7.51 0.10 -4.10
C THR A 130 -7.00 1.33 -4.86
N LEU A 131 -6.72 2.43 -4.15
CA LEU A 131 -6.14 3.64 -4.76
C LEU A 131 -4.76 3.35 -5.38
N GLY A 132 -3.94 2.53 -4.72
CA GLY A 132 -2.65 2.08 -5.25
C GLY A 132 -2.80 1.28 -6.55
N SER A 133 -3.72 0.32 -6.60
CA SER A 133 -4.02 -0.44 -7.82
C SER A 133 -4.50 0.46 -8.96
N PHE A 134 -5.39 1.41 -8.68
CA PHE A 134 -5.84 2.39 -9.67
C PHE A 134 -4.67 3.25 -10.18
N LEU A 135 -3.83 3.77 -9.29
CA LEU A 135 -2.66 4.55 -9.68
C LEU A 135 -1.69 3.75 -10.54
N LEU A 136 -1.38 2.51 -10.16
CA LEU A 136 -0.54 1.60 -10.93
C LEU A 136 -1.13 1.32 -12.32
N SER A 137 -2.46 1.14 -12.42
CA SER A 137 -3.12 0.96 -13.71
C SER A 137 -3.01 2.20 -14.61
N THR A 138 -3.06 3.41 -14.03
CA THR A 138 -2.88 4.66 -14.79
C THR A 138 -1.42 4.96 -15.12
N ALA A 139 -0.49 4.34 -14.41
CA ALA A 139 0.96 4.43 -14.63
C ALA A 139 1.48 3.24 -15.46
N PHE A 140 0.60 2.60 -16.24
CA PHE A 140 0.97 1.53 -17.16
C PHE A 140 2.12 2.02 -18.05
N PRO A 141 3.24 1.28 -18.11
CA PRO A 141 4.32 1.62 -19.01
C PRO A 141 3.92 1.21 -20.42
N ASP A 142 3.21 2.10 -21.13
CA ASP A 142 3.03 1.99 -22.57
C ASP A 142 4.25 2.56 -23.29
N ALA A 143 4.67 1.87 -24.34
CA ALA A 143 5.85 2.19 -25.15
C ALA A 143 5.56 3.31 -26.17
#